data_AF-A0A075HPJ1-F1
#
_entry.id   AF-A0A075HPJ1-F1
#
_cell.length_a   1.000
_cell.length_b   1.000
_cell.length_c   1.000
_cell.angle_alpha   90.00
_cell.angle_beta   90.00
_cell.angle_gamma   90.00
#
_symmetry.space_group_name_H-M   'P 1'
#
loop_
_entity.id
_entity.type
_entity.pdbx_description
1 polymer ?
#
loop_
_entity_poly.entity_id
_entity_poly.type
_entity_poly.pdbx_seq_one_letter_code
_entity_poly.pdbx_strand_id
1 'polypeptide(L)' 'MSAISRKANLSHYAVLDKCEKLINAGLMESARTDRNRLFMITEKGLGFIQEFQRFQSLIESMNLRY' A
#
# COMPACT_ATOMS: atom_id res chain seq x y z
N MET A 1 -6.36 14.59 -10.62
CA MET A 1 -5.77 13.23 -10.50
C MET A 1 -4.61 13.29 -9.51
N SER A 2 -4.61 12.49 -8.44
CA SER A 2 -3.58 12.55 -7.38
C SER A 2 -2.26 11.88 -7.81
N ALA A 3 -1.15 12.26 -7.17
CA ALA A 3 0.17 11.69 -7.46
C ALA A 3 0.24 10.17 -7.24
N ILE A 4 -0.45 9.68 -6.20
CA ILE A 4 -0.53 8.26 -5.88
C ILE A 4 -1.32 7.46 -6.93
N SER A 5 -2.39 8.03 -7.50
CA SER A 5 -3.13 7.41 -8.62
C SER A 5 -2.26 7.22 -9.85
N ARG A 6 -1.44 8.22 -10.20
CA ARG A 6 -0.49 8.10 -11.32
C ARG A 6 0.58 7.05 -11.05
N LYS A 7 1.19 7.06 -9.87
CA LYS A 7 2.25 6.10 -9.51
C LYS A 7 1.73 4.65 -9.43
N ALA A 8 0.54 4.45 -8.89
CA ALA A 8 -0.07 3.13 -8.77
C ALA A 8 -0.67 2.63 -10.09
N ASN A 9 -0.76 3.48 -11.12
CA ASN A 9 -1.48 3.21 -12.36
C ASN A 9 -2.94 2.75 -12.12
N LEU A 10 -3.63 3.45 -11.22
CA LEU A 10 -5.00 3.14 -10.82
C LEU A 10 -5.88 4.39 -10.91
N SER A 11 -7.18 4.16 -11.14
CA SER A 11 -8.17 5.24 -11.08
C SER A 11 -8.20 5.86 -9.67
N HIS A 12 -8.66 7.11 -9.60
CA HIS A 12 -8.67 7.84 -8.33
C HIS A 12 -9.45 7.10 -7.24
N TYR A 13 -10.65 6.61 -7.57
CA TYR A 13 -11.50 5.87 -6.64
C TYR A 13 -10.90 4.51 -6.24
N ALA A 14 -10.25 3.80 -7.18
CA ALA A 14 -9.59 2.54 -6.86
C ALA A 14 -8.43 2.74 -5.87
N VAL A 15 -7.70 3.86 -5.96
CA VAL A 15 -6.67 4.18 -4.96
C VAL A 15 -7.28 4.53 -3.62
N LEU A 16 -8.36 5.32 -3.58
CA LEU A 16 -9.00 5.69 -2.32
C LEU A 16 -9.52 4.45 -1.55
N ASP A 17 -10.18 3.52 -2.23
CA ASP A 17 -10.64 2.25 -1.63
C ASP A 17 -9.47 1.41 -1.08
N LYS A 18 -8.38 1.29 -1.85
CA LYS A 18 -7.19 0.55 -1.40
C LYS A 18 -6.49 1.24 -0.23
N CYS A 19 -6.34 2.56 -0.27
CA CYS A 19 -5.77 3.33 0.83
C CYS A 19 -6.62 3.22 2.10
N GLU A 20 -7.95 3.22 1.98
CA GLU A 20 -8.85 3.02 3.11
C GLU A 20 -8.69 1.63 3.73
N LYS A 21 -8.56 0.58 2.93
CA LYS A 21 -8.25 -0.78 3.43
C LYS A 21 -6.91 -0.84 4.18
N LEU A 22 -5.87 -0.19 3.65
CA LEU A 22 -4.56 -0.12 4.30
C LEU A 22 -4.60 0.66 5.61
N ILE A 23 -5.42 1.73 5.67
CA ILE A 23 -5.65 2.50 6.88
C ILE A 23 -6.39 1.66 7.93
N ASN A 24 -7.47 0.98 7.54
CA ASN A 24 -8.23 0.12 8.45
C ASN A 24 -7.40 -1.05 8.99
N ALA A 25 -6.41 -1.53 8.22
CA ALA A 25 -5.45 -2.55 8.66
C ALA A 25 -4.32 -2.00 9.54
N GLY A 26 -4.23 -0.68 9.73
CA GLY A 26 -3.15 0.00 10.46
C GLY A 26 -1.81 -0.01 9.74
N LEU A 27 -1.79 -0.26 8.42
CA LEU A 27 -0.57 -0.27 7.60
C LEU A 27 -0.25 1.12 7.01
N MET A 28 -1.20 2.03 7.04
CA MET A 28 -1.10 3.37 6.51
C MET A 28 -1.90 4.33 7.39
N GLU A 29 -1.50 5.58 7.39
CA GLU A 29 -2.23 6.69 7.98
C GLU A 29 -2.53 7.74 6.91
N SER A 30 -3.54 8.57 7.16
CA SER A 30 -3.79 9.74 6.32
C SER A 30 -3.93 11.00 7.15
N ALA A 31 -3.23 12.05 6.73
CA ALA A 31 -3.33 13.38 7.29
C ALA A 31 -4.01 14.30 6.27
N ARG A 32 -4.96 15.12 6.73
CA ARG A 32 -5.51 16.22 5.92
C ARG A 32 -4.66 17.46 6.15
N THR A 33 -4.24 18.09 5.07
CA THR A 33 -3.72 19.45 5.05
C THR A 33 -4.75 20.36 4.40
N ASP A 34 -4.55 21.68 4.49
CA ASP A 34 -5.50 22.69 3.96
C ASP A 34 -5.84 22.50 2.47
N ARG A 35 -5.00 21.79 1.71
CA ARG A 35 -5.18 21.59 0.27
C ARG A 35 -5.15 20.13 -0.18
N ASN A 36 -4.64 19.20 0.63
CA ASN A 36 -4.38 17.82 0.18
C ASN A 36 -4.60 16.78 1.27
N ARG A 37 -4.88 15.53 0.85
CA ARG A 37 -4.79 14.35 1.71
C ARG A 37 -3.44 13.70 1.49
N LEU A 38 -2.63 13.64 2.54
CA LEU A 38 -1.36 12.92 2.56
C LEU A 38 -1.60 11.50 3.07
N PHE A 39 -0.86 10.55 2.51
CA PHE A 39 -0.88 9.15 2.92
C PHE A 39 0.54 8.76 3.32
N MET A 40 0.69 8.21 4.52
CA MET A 40 1.97 7.83 5.10
C MET A 40 1.93 6.39 5.55
N ILE A 41 2.98 5.63 5.25
CA ILE A 41 3.11 4.27 5.76
C ILE A 41 3.41 4.31 7.26
N THR A 42 2.83 3.39 8.02
CA THR A 42 3.13 3.23 9.45
C THR A 42 4.34 2.33 9.66
N GLU A 43 4.89 2.28 10.87
CA GLU A 43 5.92 1.29 11.22
C GLU A 43 5.42 -0.15 11.01
N LYS A 44 4.17 -0.43 11.39
CA LYS A 44 3.51 -1.72 11.11
C LYS A 44 3.44 -2.00 9.60
N GLY A 45 3.13 -0.97 8.80
CA GLY A 45 3.14 -1.04 7.34
C GLY A 45 4.51 -1.39 6.77
N LEU A 46 5.58 -0.78 7.27
CA LEU A 46 6.95 -1.10 6.87
C LEU A 46 7.32 -2.55 7.21
N GLY A 47 7.00 -3.01 8.42
CA GLY A 47 7.20 -4.40 8.83
C GLY A 47 6.42 -5.37 7.94
N PHE A 48 5.17 -5.06 7.63
CA PHE A 48 4.36 -5.86 6.71
C PHE A 48 5.00 -6.01 5.32
N ILE A 49 5.54 -4.92 4.75
CA ILE A 49 6.20 -4.97 3.44
C ILE A 49 7.42 -5.89 3.49
N GLN A 50 8.22 -5.81 4.55
CA GLN A 50 9.40 -6.67 4.70
C GLN A 50 9.03 -8.15 4.76
N GLU A 51 8.04 -8.52 5.58
CA GLU A 51 7.59 -9.91 5.66
C GLU A 51 6.92 -10.37 4.36
N PHE A 52 6.15 -9.49 3.71
CA PHE A 52 5.53 -9.80 2.42
C PHE A 52 6.57 -10.07 1.33
N GLN A 53 7.65 -9.27 1.28
CA GLN A 53 8.77 -9.52 0.35
C GLN A 53 9.46 -10.86 0.63
N ARG A 54 9.73 -11.18 1.90
CA ARG A 54 10.29 -12.49 2.28
C ARG A 54 9.38 -13.63 1.86
N PHE A 55 8.08 -13.48 2.05
CA PHE A 55 7.08 -14.45 1.63
C PHE A 55 7.09 -14.64 0.11
N GLN A 56 7.11 -13.55 -0.67
CA GLN A 56 7.20 -13.63 -2.13
C GLN A 56 8.47 -14.35 -2.58
N SER A 57 9.64 -13.98 -2.03
CA SER A 57 10.90 -14.66 -2.35
C SER A 57 10.89 -16.14 -1.99
N LEU A 58 10.26 -16.52 -0.87
CA LEU A 58 10.11 -17.92 -0.50
C LEU A 58 9.25 -18.67 -1.53
N ILE A 59 8.08 -18.14 -1.89
CA ILE A 59 7.19 -18.77 -2.88
C ILE A 59 7.87 -18.89 -4.26
N GLU A 60 8.59 -17.86 -4.69
CA GLU A 60 9.37 -17.90 -5.94
C GLU A 60 10.46 -18.98 -5.89
N SER A 61 11.17 -19.12 -4.76
CA SER A 61 12.21 -20.14 -4.58
C SER A 61 11.69 -21.58 -4.62
N MET A 62 10.42 -21.77 -4.26
CA MET A 62 9.77 -23.09 -4.31
C MET A 62 9.42 -23.53 -5.74
N ASN A 63 9.65 -22.67 -6.75
CA ASN A 63 9.37 -22.92 -8.16
C ASN A 63 7.95 -23.48 -8.38
N LEU A 64 6.99 -23.01 -7.57
CA LEU A 64 5.57 -23.30 -7.69
C LEU A 64 5.06 -22.61 -8.96
N ARG A 65 5.33 -23.21 -10.11
CA ARG A 65 4.63 -22.90 -11.35
C ARG A 65 3.24 -23.52 -11.24
N TYR A 66 2.23 -22.66 -11.23
CA TYR A 66 0.86 -23.08 -11.55
C TYR A 66 0.80 -23.62 -12.98
#